data_AF-A0A0B6ZKK4-F1
#
_entry.id   AF-A0A0B6ZKK4-F1
#
_cell.length_a   1.000
_cell.length_b   1.000
_cell.length_c   1.000
_cell.angle_alpha   90.00
_cell.angle_beta   90.00
_cell.angle_gamma   90.00
#
_symmetry.space_group_name_H-M   'P 1'
#
loop_
_entity.id
_entity.type
_entity.pdbx_description
1 polymer ?
#
loop_
_entity_poly.entity_id
_entity_poly.type
_entity_poly.pdbx_seq_one_letter_code
_entity_poly.pdbx_strand_id
1 'polypeptide(L)'
;SCFWIFCRIVCTYLVHHGYCAAAEAFSRSTDQPIVESIDSIRNRQKIQKLILAGRMGEAIETTQQLYPSLLDTKPDLLFMLKCRQFVET
;
A
#
# COMPACT_ATOMS: atom_id res chain seq x y z
N SER A 1 9.96 8.20 27.01
CA SER A 1 9.85 9.63 26.65
C SER A 1 8.64 9.86 25.76
N CYS A 2 7.69 10.71 26.16
CA CYS A 2 6.42 10.95 25.45
C CYS A 2 6.62 11.39 23.99
N PHE A 3 7.70 12.13 23.72
CA PHE A 3 8.12 12.56 22.38
C PHE A 3 8.27 11.40 21.38
N TRP A 4 8.86 10.28 21.81
CA TRP A 4 9.07 9.12 20.93
C TRP A 4 7.74 8.45 20.53
N ILE A 5 6.77 8.41 21.46
CA ILE A 5 5.43 7.88 21.20
C ILE A 5 4.69 8.76 20.19
N PHE A 6 4.79 10.08 20.34
CA PHE A 6 4.17 11.03 19.40
C PHE A 6 4.71 10.86 17.98
N CYS A 7 6.04 10.89 17.82
CA CYS A 7 6.65 10.74 16.50
C CYS A 7 6.28 9.39 15.87
N ARG A 8 6.16 8.31 16.68
CA ARG A 8 5.73 7.00 16.19
C ARG A 8 4.30 7.04 15.63
N ILE A 9 3.39 7.73 16.31
CA ILE A 9 1.99 7.88 15.85
C ILE A 9 1.92 8.67 14.53
N VAL A 10 2.69 9.75 14.42
CA VAL A 10 2.75 10.58 13.20
C VAL A 10 3.33 9.77 12.04
N CYS A 11 4.43 9.04 12.24
CA CYS A 11 4.99 8.11 11.26
C CYS A 11 3.94 7.11 10.77
N THR A 12 3.27 6.42 11.70
CA THR A 12 2.26 5.41 11.36
C THR A 12 1.10 6.01 10.55
N TYR A 13 0.66 7.21 10.89
CA TYR A 13 -0.38 7.92 10.13
C TYR A 13 0.07 8.21 8.69
N LEU A 14 1.28 8.77 8.51
CA LEU A 14 1.82 9.09 7.19
C LEU A 14 1.97 7.84 6.32
N VAL A 15 2.47 6.76 6.91
CA VAL A 15 2.64 5.46 6.26
C VAL A 15 1.30 4.82 5.87
N HIS A 16 0.33 4.86 6.78
CA HIS A 16 -0.98 4.25 6.56
C HIS A 16 -1.74 4.93 5.41
N HIS A 17 -1.71 6.27 5.37
CA HIS A 17 -2.37 7.08 4.35
C HIS A 17 -1.56 7.21 3.04
N GLY A 18 -0.38 6.60 2.95
CA GLY A 18 0.42 6.61 1.72
C GLY A 18 1.23 7.89 1.49
N TYR A 19 1.42 8.74 2.49
CA TYR A 19 2.26 9.94 2.39
C TYR A 19 3.76 9.59 2.45
N CYS A 20 4.26 8.81 1.48
CA CYS A 20 5.62 8.26 1.46
C CYS A 20 6.70 9.33 1.63
N ALA A 21 6.62 10.42 0.87
CA ALA A 21 7.62 11.50 0.92
C ALA A 21 7.64 12.22 2.27
N ALA A 22 6.47 12.41 2.88
CA ALA A 22 6.37 13.02 4.21
C ALA A 22 6.87 12.05 5.30
N ALA A 23 6.55 10.75 5.21
CA ALA A 23 7.06 9.74 6.13
C ALA A 23 8.59 9.64 6.07
N GLU A 24 9.18 9.72 4.87
CA GLU A 24 10.63 9.67 4.66
C GLU A 24 11.33 10.92 5.23
N ALA A 25 10.79 12.11 4.96
CA ALA A 25 11.30 13.36 5.52
C ALA A 25 11.20 13.37 7.04
N PHE A 26 10.08 12.91 7.59
CA PHE A 26 9.83 12.86 9.03
C PHE A 26 10.73 11.86 9.75
N SER A 27 10.94 10.67 9.18
CA SER A 27 11.86 9.67 9.72
C SER A 27 13.30 10.21 9.77
N ARG A 28 13.76 10.84 8.68
CA ARG A 28 15.09 11.48 8.62
C ARG A 28 15.26 12.59 9.66
N SER A 29 14.22 13.37 9.95
CA SER A 29 14.32 14.47 10.92
C SER A 29 14.17 14.05 12.38
N THR A 30 13.64 12.85 12.64
CA THR A 30 13.33 12.38 14.01
C THR A 30 14.15 11.16 14.44
N ASP A 31 15.04 10.66 13.57
CA ASP A 31 15.79 9.40 13.73
C ASP A 31 14.90 8.22 14.15
N GLN A 32 13.63 8.23 13.69
CA GLN A 32 12.67 7.19 14.02
C GLN A 32 12.58 6.15 12.91
N PRO A 33 12.60 4.84 13.27
CA PRO A 33 12.44 3.78 12.30
C PRO A 33 11.01 3.75 11.75
N ILE A 34 10.90 3.66 10.43
CA ILE A 34 9.62 3.36 9.77
C ILE A 34 9.40 1.86 9.87
N VAL A 35 8.31 1.45 10.52
CA VAL A 35 8.00 0.03 10.78
C VAL A 35 7.66 -0.71 9.48
N GLU A 36 6.99 -0.05 8.54
CA GLU A 36 6.80 -0.57 7.17
C GLU A 36 7.88 -0.02 6.23
N SER A 37 8.37 -0.85 5.31
CA SER A 37 9.28 -0.36 4.27
C SER A 37 8.56 0.64 3.36
N ILE A 38 9.26 1.72 2.98
CA ILE A 38 8.76 2.71 2.01
C ILE A 38 8.32 2.04 0.70
N ASP A 39 9.00 0.98 0.29
CA ASP A 39 8.66 0.21 -0.90
C ASP A 39 7.29 -0.47 -0.77
N SER A 40 6.94 -1.00 0.40
CA SER A 40 5.61 -1.58 0.64
C SER A 40 4.50 -0.52 0.50
N ILE A 41 4.74 0.70 0.98
CA ILE A 41 3.78 1.81 0.87
C ILE A 41 3.61 2.22 -0.60
N ARG A 42 4.72 2.36 -1.34
CA ARG A 42 4.72 2.71 -2.77
C ARG A 42 4.02 1.63 -3.60
N ASN A 43 4.22 0.37 -3.26
CA ASN A 43 3.56 -0.77 -3.89
C ASN A 43 2.03 -0.71 -3.69
N ARG A 44 1.56 -0.44 -2.47
CA ARG A 44 0.12 -0.22 -2.18
C ARG A 44 -0.45 0.94 -3.01
N GLN A 45 0.26 2.07 -3.08
CA GLN A 45 -0.18 3.21 -3.89
C GLN A 45 -0.27 2.89 -5.38
N LYS A 46 0.69 2.14 -5.92
CA LYS A 46 0.71 1.72 -7.32
C LYS A 46 -0.53 0.87 -7.65
N ILE A 47 -0.83 -0.12 -6.81
CA ILE A 47 -2.00 -0.99 -6.97
C ILE A 47 -3.29 -0.17 -6.89
N GLN A 48 -3.43 0.71 -5.89
CA GLN A 48 -4.61 1.59 -5.75
C GLN A 48 -4.83 2.49 -6.97
N LYS A 49 -3.77 3.07 -7.52
CA LYS A 49 -3.85 3.90 -8.74
C LYS A 49 -4.34 3.10 -9.95
N LEU A 50 -3.88 1.86 -10.12
CA LEU A 50 -4.32 1.00 -11.22
C LEU A 50 -5.81 0.64 -11.07
N ILE A 51 -6.26 0.34 -9.86
CA ILE A 51 -7.68 0.08 -9.55
C ILE A 51 -8.55 1.30 -9.86
N LEU A 52 -8.15 2.50 -9.39
CA LEU A 52 -8.92 3.73 -9.61
C LEU A 52 -8.96 4.16 -11.08
N ALA A 53 -7.96 3.75 -11.88
CA ALA A 53 -7.90 4.00 -13.31
C ALA A 53 -8.71 3.00 -14.16
N GLY A 54 -9.43 2.04 -13.54
CA GLY A 54 -10.13 0.97 -14.25
C GLY A 54 -9.20 -0.09 -14.86
N ARG A 55 -7.90 -0.03 -14.57
CA ARG A 55 -6.87 -0.94 -15.13
C ARG A 55 -6.76 -2.19 -14.25
N MET A 56 -7.86 -2.91 -14.09
CA MET A 56 -7.96 -4.05 -13.18
C MET A 56 -7.00 -5.19 -13.53
N GLY A 57 -6.79 -5.48 -14.83
CA GLY A 57 -5.85 -6.52 -15.27
C GLY A 57 -4.42 -6.26 -14.77
N GLU A 58 -3.95 -5.02 -14.92
CA GLU A 58 -2.61 -4.62 -14.46
C GLU A 58 -2.53 -4.52 -12.92
N ALA A 59 -3.63 -4.14 -12.25
CA ALA A 59 -3.68 -4.14 -10.80
C ALA A 59 -3.52 -5.56 -10.22
N ILE A 60 -4.17 -6.55 -10.85
CA ILE A 60 -4.07 -7.96 -10.46
C ILE A 60 -2.64 -8.47 -10.70
N GLU A 61 -2.09 -8.25 -11.89
CA GLU A 61 -0.73 -8.69 -12.23
C GLU A 61 0.31 -8.06 -11.29
N THR A 62 0.21 -6.74 -11.07
CA THR A 62 1.11 -6.01 -10.16
C THR A 62 1.01 -6.56 -8.73
N THR A 63 -0.20 -6.92 -8.28
CA THR A 63 -0.39 -7.52 -6.95
C THR A 63 0.21 -8.91 -6.86
N GLN A 64 0.06 -9.74 -7.89
CA GLN A 64 0.67 -11.07 -7.97
C GLN A 64 2.20 -11.01 -8.04
N GLN A 65 2.78 -10.08 -8.79
CA GLN A 65 4.23 -9.93 -8.88
C GLN A 65 4.84 -9.46 -7.56
N LEU A 66 4.19 -8.51 -6.87
CA LEU A 66 4.70 -7.93 -5.62
C LEU A 66 4.37 -8.80 -4.40
N TYR A 67 3.28 -9.57 -4.46
CA TYR A 67 2.77 -10.40 -3.37
C TYR A 67 2.24 -11.75 -3.89
N PRO A 68 3.12 -12.64 -4.38
CA PRO A 68 2.74 -13.86 -5.11
C PRO A 68 1.79 -14.77 -4.34
N SER A 69 1.95 -14.90 -3.02
CA SER A 69 1.11 -15.77 -2.19
C SER A 69 -0.17 -15.09 -1.68
N LEU A 70 -0.34 -13.78 -1.86
CA LEU A 70 -1.45 -13.03 -1.28
C LEU A 70 -2.79 -13.35 -1.94
N LEU A 71 -2.79 -13.50 -3.27
CA LEU A 71 -4.00 -13.82 -4.03
C LEU A 71 -4.35 -15.32 -3.97
N ASP A 72 -3.35 -16.18 -3.84
CA ASP A 72 -3.56 -17.63 -3.65
C ASP A 72 -4.16 -17.94 -2.27
N THR A 73 -3.83 -17.14 -1.26
CA THR A 73 -4.36 -17.29 0.11
C THR A 73 -5.75 -16.63 0.28
N LYS A 74 -6.21 -15.82 -0.69
CA LYS A 74 -7.53 -15.15 -0.67
C LYS A 74 -8.24 -15.24 -2.04
N PRO A 75 -8.71 -16.43 -2.43
CA PRO A 75 -9.41 -16.63 -3.70
C PRO A 75 -10.68 -15.77 -3.86
N ASP A 76 -11.36 -15.43 -2.75
CA ASP A 76 -12.54 -14.55 -2.76
C ASP A 76 -12.23 -13.12 -3.25
N LEU A 77 -11.02 -12.62 -2.94
CA LEU A 77 -10.56 -11.31 -3.40
C LEU A 77 -10.28 -11.33 -4.90
N LEU A 78 -9.69 -12.42 -5.40
CA LEU A 78 -9.45 -12.62 -6.83
C LEU A 78 -10.76 -12.73 -7.61
N PHE A 79 -11.77 -13.42 -7.05
CA PHE A 79 -13.10 -13.50 -7.65
C PHE A 79 -13.78 -12.12 -7.72
N MET A 80 -13.76 -11.33 -6.64
CA MET A 80 -14.30 -9.97 -6.64
C MET A 80 -13.62 -9.04 -7.66
N LEU A 81 -12.30 -9.12 -7.80
CA LEU A 81 -11.54 -8.32 -8.77
C LEU A 81 -11.92 -8.70 -10.21
N LYS A 82 -12.07 -10.00 -10.51
CA LYS A 82 -12.52 -10.48 -11.82
C LYS A 82 -13.99 -10.14 -12.12
N CYS A 83 -14.88 -10.20 -11.13
CA CYS A 83 -16.27 -9.78 -11.31
C CYS A 83 -16.39 -8.29 -11.65
N ARG A 84 -15.56 -7.42 -11.04
CA ARG A 84 -15.56 -5.99 -11.40
C ARG A 84 -15.00 -5.74 -12.81
N GLN A 85 -14.00 -6.50 -13.25
CA GLN A 85 -13.49 -6.44 -14.62
C GLN A 85 -14.55 -6.79 -15.67
N PHE A 86 -15.55 -7.61 -15.33
CA PHE A 86 -16.63 -7.99 -16.24
C PHE A 86 -17.74 -6.93 -16.36
N VAL A 87 -17.90 -6.05 -15.37
CA VAL A 87 -18.97 -5.03 -15.35
C VAL A 87 -18.54 -3.74 -16.06
N GLU A 88 -17.24 -3.49 -16.21
CA GLU A 88 -16.67 -2.40 -17.02
C GLU A 88 -16.66 -2.73 -18.53
N THR A 89 -17.80 -3.15 -19.08
CA THR A 89 -18.04 -3.24 -20.54
C THR A 89 -18.97 -2.14 -21.01
#